data_AF-A0A6D0IMV0-F1
#
_entry.id   AF-A0A6D0IMV0-F1
#
_cell.length_a   1.000
_cell.length_b   1.000
_cell.length_c   1.000
_cell.angle_alpha   90.00
_cell.angle_beta   90.00
_cell.angle_gamma   90.00
#
_symmetry.space_group_name_H-M   'P 1'
#
loop_
_entity.id
_entity.type
_entity.pdbx_description
1 polymer ?
#
loop_
_entity_poly.entity_id
_entity_poly.type
_entity_poly.pdbx_seq_one_letter_code
_entity_poly.pdbx_strand_id
1 'polypeptide(L)'
;GYVMNAVRTIRRELKGEVPLIGFSGSPWTLATYMVEGGSSKAFTVIKKMMYADPQALHALLDKLAKSVTLYLNAQIKAGAQAVMIFDTWGGVLTGRDYQQFSLYYMHKIVDGLLRENDGRRVPVTLFTKGGGQWLEAMAETGCDALGLDWTTDIADARRRVGNKVALQGNMDPSMLYAPPARIEEEVATILAGFG
;
A
#
# COMPACT_ATOMS: atom_id res chain seq x y z
N GLY A 1 21.41 -0.17 9.84
CA GLY A 1 20.36 0.73 10.34
C GLY A 1 19.43 -0.03 11.27
N TYR A 2 18.82 0.64 12.25
CA TYR A 2 18.05 -0.02 13.32
C TYR A 2 16.91 -0.91 12.78
N VAL A 3 16.15 -0.44 11.77
CA VAL A 3 15.06 -1.21 11.14
C VAL A 3 15.58 -2.51 10.56
N MET A 4 16.70 -2.48 9.84
CA MET A 4 17.25 -3.69 9.21
C MET A 4 17.71 -4.70 10.25
N ASN A 5 18.17 -4.24 11.42
CA ASN A 5 18.47 -5.13 12.53
C ASN A 5 17.19 -5.75 13.11
N ALA A 6 16.12 -4.97 13.25
CA ALA A 6 14.81 -5.48 13.68
C ALA A 6 14.27 -6.53 12.70
N VAL A 7 14.30 -6.27 11.39
CA VAL A 7 13.87 -7.22 10.34
C VAL A 7 14.66 -8.53 10.45
N ARG A 8 15.99 -8.48 10.56
CA ARG A 8 16.82 -9.70 10.72
C ARG A 8 16.48 -10.47 11.99
N THR A 9 16.31 -9.77 13.11
CA THR A 9 15.93 -10.38 14.38
C THR A 9 14.59 -11.06 14.26
N ILE A 10 13.54 -10.36 13.79
CA ILE A 10 12.20 -10.92 13.63
C ILE A 10 12.24 -12.13 12.68
N ARG A 11 12.93 -12.02 11.54
CA ARG A 11 13.01 -13.12 10.58
C ARG A 11 13.64 -14.37 11.19
N ARG A 12 14.68 -14.21 12.01
CA ARG A 12 15.30 -15.32 12.74
C ARG A 12 14.35 -15.91 13.79
N GLU A 13 13.70 -15.05 14.58
CA GLU A 13 12.82 -15.51 15.67
C GLU A 13 11.53 -16.16 15.16
N LEU A 14 11.05 -15.80 13.97
CA LEU A 14 9.91 -16.45 13.31
C LEU A 14 10.18 -17.91 12.92
N LYS A 15 11.46 -18.33 12.84
CA LYS A 15 11.86 -19.71 12.51
C LYS A 15 11.19 -20.31 11.27
N GLY A 16 10.71 -19.47 10.35
CA GLY A 16 10.00 -19.89 9.14
C GLY A 16 8.53 -20.28 9.34
N GLU A 17 7.93 -20.06 10.51
CA GLU A 17 6.52 -20.39 10.80
C GLU A 17 5.55 -19.60 9.90
N VAL A 18 5.83 -18.32 9.69
CA VAL A 18 5.05 -17.44 8.80
C VAL A 18 5.96 -16.49 8.01
N PRO A 19 5.52 -15.98 6.84
CA PRO A 19 6.25 -14.96 6.10
C PRO A 19 6.34 -13.63 6.85
N LEU A 20 7.49 -12.95 6.78
CA LEU A 20 7.65 -11.59 7.30
C LEU A 20 7.31 -10.53 6.23
N ILE A 21 6.38 -9.62 6.53
CA ILE A 21 6.02 -8.49 5.65
C ILE A 21 6.83 -7.25 6.06
N GLY A 22 7.63 -6.72 5.13
CA GLY A 22 8.23 -5.40 5.23
C GLY A 22 7.26 -4.32 4.71
N PHE A 23 7.47 -3.06 5.07
CA PHE A 23 6.55 -2.01 4.60
C PHE A 23 7.16 -0.61 4.57
N SER A 24 6.48 0.28 3.85
CA SER A 24 6.72 1.72 3.87
C SER A 24 5.44 2.48 3.52
N GLY A 25 5.42 3.78 3.83
CA GLY A 25 4.38 4.69 3.33
C GLY A 25 4.61 5.02 1.85
N SER A 26 3.55 5.35 1.12
CA SER A 26 3.65 5.85 -0.25
C SER A 26 4.34 7.23 -0.28
N PRO A 27 4.94 7.64 -1.41
CA PRO A 27 5.51 8.97 -1.56
C PRO A 27 4.50 10.10 -1.27
N TRP A 28 3.25 9.96 -1.75
CA TRP A 28 2.18 10.91 -1.45
C TRP A 28 1.90 10.99 0.06
N THR A 29 1.66 9.85 0.70
CA THR A 29 1.34 9.78 2.14
C THR A 29 2.50 10.31 2.99
N LEU A 30 3.75 10.06 2.63
CA LEU A 30 4.90 10.62 3.33
C LEU A 30 5.00 12.14 3.13
N ALA A 31 4.77 12.62 1.89
CA ALA A 31 4.77 14.05 1.59
C ALA A 31 3.68 14.78 2.38
N THR A 32 2.47 14.20 2.56
CA THR A 32 1.42 14.86 3.36
C THR A 32 1.90 15.11 4.79
N TYR A 33 2.57 14.15 5.43
CA TYR A 33 3.11 14.36 6.79
C TYR A 33 4.22 15.43 6.82
N MET A 34 5.11 15.42 5.83
CA MET A 34 6.23 16.36 5.76
C MET A 34 5.79 17.80 5.52
N VAL A 35 4.81 18.01 4.63
CA VAL A 35 4.34 19.34 4.23
C VAL A 35 3.30 19.90 5.20
N GLU A 36 2.42 19.06 5.75
CA GLU A 36 1.45 19.49 6.77
C GLU A 36 2.10 19.64 8.16
N GLY A 37 3.27 19.05 8.39
CA GLY A 37 3.96 19.05 9.69
C GLY A 37 3.35 18.08 10.71
N GLY A 38 2.50 17.16 10.27
CA GLY A 38 1.80 16.21 11.14
C GLY A 38 0.55 15.62 10.50
N SER A 39 -0.37 15.12 11.33
CA SER A 39 -1.67 14.65 10.85
C SER A 39 -2.57 15.83 10.47
N SER A 40 -3.26 15.73 9.34
CA SER A 40 -4.19 16.74 8.83
C SER A 40 -5.50 16.07 8.45
N LYS A 41 -6.63 16.78 8.66
CA LYS A 41 -7.95 16.31 8.22
C LYS A 41 -8.28 16.80 6.80
N ALA A 42 -7.76 17.96 6.43
CA ALA A 42 -8.15 18.67 5.22
C ALA A 42 -7.05 18.70 4.14
N PHE A 43 -5.78 18.44 4.52
CA PHE A 43 -4.62 18.42 3.61
C PHE A 43 -4.48 19.71 2.78
N THR A 44 -4.87 20.86 3.36
CA THR A 44 -4.97 22.12 2.62
C THR A 44 -3.60 22.67 2.23
N VAL A 45 -2.55 22.43 3.02
CA VAL A 45 -1.21 22.95 2.76
C VAL A 45 -0.58 22.21 1.59
N ILE A 46 -0.59 20.87 1.62
CA ILE A 46 -0.05 20.07 0.52
C ILE A 46 -0.91 20.19 -0.74
N LYS A 47 -2.24 20.28 -0.63
CA LYS A 47 -3.09 20.52 -1.80
C LYS A 47 -2.85 21.91 -2.40
N LYS A 48 -2.64 22.93 -1.57
CA LYS A 48 -2.21 24.24 -2.07
C LYS A 48 -0.88 24.14 -2.82
N MET A 49 0.10 23.43 -2.28
CA MET A 49 1.38 23.18 -2.96
C MET A 49 1.17 22.43 -4.29
N MET A 50 0.34 21.39 -4.30
CA MET A 50 0.01 20.61 -5.50
C MET A 50 -0.56 21.48 -6.63
N TYR A 51 -1.45 22.41 -6.30
CA TYR A 51 -2.09 23.28 -7.28
C TYR A 51 -1.29 24.53 -7.65
N ALA A 52 -0.53 25.10 -6.70
CA ALA A 52 0.20 26.35 -6.90
C ALA A 52 1.66 26.16 -7.33
N ASP A 53 2.30 25.07 -6.90
CA ASP A 53 3.68 24.72 -7.21
C ASP A 53 3.87 23.19 -7.40
N PRO A 54 3.26 22.63 -8.47
CA PRO A 54 3.34 21.20 -8.75
C PRO A 54 4.77 20.72 -9.01
N GLN A 55 5.66 21.59 -9.49
CA GLN A 55 7.06 21.23 -9.76
C GLN A 55 7.82 20.91 -8.48
N ALA A 56 7.68 21.77 -7.45
CA ALA A 56 8.27 21.49 -6.15
C ALA A 56 7.71 20.21 -5.53
N LEU A 57 6.40 19.97 -5.67
CA LEU A 57 5.78 18.75 -5.15
C LEU A 57 6.30 17.51 -5.88
N HIS A 58 6.41 17.55 -7.21
CA HIS A 58 7.00 16.46 -7.99
C HIS A 58 8.45 16.16 -7.60
N ALA A 59 9.25 17.19 -7.31
CA ALA A 59 10.62 17.02 -6.84
C ALA A 59 10.69 16.31 -5.48
N LEU A 60 9.79 16.67 -4.55
CA LEU A 60 9.67 16.00 -3.25
C LEU A 60 9.25 14.53 -3.41
N LEU A 61 8.20 14.27 -4.20
CA LEU A 61 7.68 12.93 -4.43
C LEU A 61 8.70 12.02 -5.12
N ASP A 62 9.49 12.54 -6.06
CA ASP A 62 10.56 11.77 -6.71
C ASP A 62 11.67 11.38 -5.73
N LYS A 63 12.06 12.31 -4.85
CA LYS A 63 13.04 12.05 -3.78
C LYS A 63 12.52 10.99 -2.80
N LEU A 64 11.24 11.07 -2.44
CA LEU A 64 10.58 10.09 -1.58
C LEU A 64 10.49 8.72 -2.25
N ALA A 65 10.11 8.64 -3.52
CA ALA A 65 10.07 7.39 -4.26
C ALA A 65 11.43 6.68 -4.26
N LYS A 66 12.52 7.41 -4.56
CA LYS A 66 13.90 6.88 -4.48
C LYS A 66 14.24 6.37 -3.08
N SER A 67 13.88 7.13 -2.04
CA SER A 67 14.13 6.76 -0.65
C SER A 67 13.36 5.49 -0.25
N VAL A 68 12.08 5.41 -0.60
CA VAL A 68 11.21 4.25 -0.32
C VAL A 68 11.71 3.01 -1.05
N THR A 69 12.10 3.11 -2.33
CA THR A 69 12.68 1.98 -3.07
C THR A 69 13.94 1.45 -2.38
N LEU A 70 14.89 2.32 -2.03
CA LEU A 70 16.11 1.92 -1.33
C LEU A 70 15.80 1.27 0.03
N TYR A 71 14.86 1.84 0.76
CA TYR A 71 14.47 1.39 2.08
C TYR A 71 13.79 0.02 2.06
N LEU A 72 12.84 -0.19 1.15
CA LEU A 72 12.17 -1.48 0.97
C LEU A 72 13.15 -2.56 0.47
N ASN A 73 14.02 -2.23 -0.49
CA ASN A 73 15.06 -3.17 -0.93
C ASN A 73 16.02 -3.55 0.21
N ALA A 74 16.32 -2.63 1.12
CA ALA A 74 17.11 -2.95 2.31
C ALA A 74 16.34 -3.88 3.28
N GLN A 75 15.03 -3.71 3.44
CA GLN A 75 14.20 -4.64 4.23
C GLN A 75 14.15 -6.04 3.60
N ILE A 76 14.02 -6.11 2.28
CA ILE A 76 14.04 -7.37 1.52
C ILE A 76 15.36 -8.12 1.77
N LYS A 77 16.50 -7.44 1.56
CA LYS A 77 17.84 -7.99 1.85
C LYS A 77 18.04 -8.37 3.32
N ALA A 78 17.29 -7.75 4.23
CA ALA A 78 17.33 -8.06 5.65
C ALA A 78 16.44 -9.25 6.05
N GLY A 79 15.59 -9.75 5.14
CA GLY A 79 14.78 -10.96 5.34
C GLY A 79 13.28 -10.79 5.19
N ALA A 80 12.77 -9.61 4.79
CA ALA A 80 11.36 -9.44 4.44
C ALA A 80 11.01 -10.29 3.19
N GLN A 81 9.90 -11.02 3.26
CA GLN A 81 9.46 -12.01 2.25
C GLN A 81 8.33 -11.50 1.36
N ALA A 82 7.67 -10.43 1.78
CA ALA A 82 6.77 -9.62 0.98
C ALA A 82 6.93 -8.17 1.43
N VAL A 83 6.55 -7.22 0.59
CA VAL A 83 6.52 -5.81 0.95
C VAL A 83 5.19 -5.16 0.63
N MET A 84 4.77 -4.24 1.49
CA MET A 84 3.53 -3.49 1.33
C MET A 84 3.79 -1.99 1.32
N ILE A 85 3.19 -1.29 0.36
CA ILE A 85 3.21 0.17 0.27
C ILE A 85 1.86 0.70 0.74
N PHE A 86 1.87 1.46 1.84
CA PHE A 86 0.68 2.06 2.44
C PHE A 86 0.48 3.48 1.91
N ASP A 87 -0.49 3.65 1.03
CA ASP A 87 -0.98 4.94 0.56
C ASP A 87 -2.26 5.35 1.31
N THR A 88 -2.10 5.56 2.62
CA THR A 88 -3.18 5.91 3.55
C THR A 88 -3.98 7.14 3.12
N TRP A 89 -3.32 8.11 2.48
CA TRP A 89 -3.93 9.38 2.09
C TRP A 89 -4.19 9.52 0.60
N GLY A 90 -4.00 8.49 -0.22
CA GLY A 90 -4.27 8.58 -1.67
C GLY A 90 -5.73 8.86 -1.99
N GLY A 91 -6.68 8.30 -1.21
CA GLY A 91 -8.11 8.49 -1.40
C GLY A 91 -8.64 9.92 -1.19
N VAL A 92 -7.81 10.87 -0.76
CA VAL A 92 -8.20 12.29 -0.63
C VAL A 92 -7.99 13.08 -1.93
N LEU A 93 -7.40 12.47 -2.95
CA LEU A 93 -7.12 13.07 -4.25
C LEU A 93 -8.29 12.86 -5.23
N THR A 94 -8.37 13.72 -6.24
CA THR A 94 -9.21 13.46 -7.42
C THR A 94 -8.60 12.33 -8.25
N GLY A 95 -9.38 11.71 -9.14
CA GLY A 95 -8.84 10.60 -9.95
C GLY A 95 -7.65 10.99 -10.83
N ARG A 96 -7.66 12.20 -11.40
CA ARG A 96 -6.53 12.73 -12.17
C ARG A 96 -5.31 12.96 -11.27
N ASP A 97 -5.51 13.62 -10.13
CA ASP A 97 -4.41 14.00 -9.25
C ASP A 97 -3.83 12.75 -8.55
N TYR A 98 -4.64 11.71 -8.27
CA TYR A 98 -4.16 10.42 -7.76
C TYR A 98 -3.18 9.77 -8.73
N GLN A 99 -3.52 9.71 -10.02
CA GLN A 99 -2.63 9.12 -11.03
C GLN A 99 -1.29 9.86 -11.10
N GLN A 100 -1.34 11.20 -11.08
CA GLN A 100 -0.15 12.05 -11.25
C GLN A 100 0.74 12.13 -10.01
N PHE A 101 0.16 12.26 -8.81
CA PHE A 101 0.90 12.58 -7.59
C PHE A 101 1.05 11.40 -6.62
N SER A 102 0.29 10.32 -6.78
CA SER A 102 0.45 9.10 -5.96
C SER A 102 0.85 7.90 -6.81
N LEU A 103 -0.03 7.44 -7.71
CA LEU A 103 0.15 6.17 -8.42
C LEU A 103 1.41 6.13 -9.27
N TYR A 104 1.72 7.21 -9.99
CA TYR A 104 2.94 7.33 -10.78
C TYR A 104 4.20 6.99 -9.97
N TYR A 105 4.27 7.48 -8.73
CA TYR A 105 5.43 7.26 -7.87
C TYR A 105 5.44 5.87 -7.21
N MET A 106 4.26 5.31 -6.90
CA MET A 106 4.17 3.91 -6.47
C MET A 106 4.61 2.97 -7.59
N HIS A 107 4.23 3.23 -8.85
CA HIS A 107 4.68 2.46 -10.00
C HIS A 107 6.22 2.50 -10.15
N LYS A 108 6.83 3.68 -10.05
CA LYS A 108 8.31 3.81 -10.02
C LYS A 108 8.97 3.01 -8.89
N ILE A 109 8.31 2.91 -7.73
CA ILE A 109 8.82 2.06 -6.64
C ILE A 109 8.74 0.59 -7.06
N VAL A 110 7.58 0.13 -7.53
CA VAL A 110 7.36 -1.26 -7.95
C VAL A 110 8.40 -1.70 -8.99
N ASP A 111 8.73 -0.85 -9.97
CA ASP A 111 9.77 -1.10 -10.98
C ASP A 111 11.18 -1.22 -10.40
N GLY A 112 11.45 -0.51 -9.30
CA GLY A 112 12.77 -0.48 -8.65
C GLY A 112 12.96 -1.51 -7.54
N LEU A 113 11.93 -2.30 -7.20
CA LEU A 113 12.00 -3.27 -6.11
C LEU A 113 12.65 -4.58 -6.54
N LEU A 114 13.46 -5.14 -5.65
CA LEU A 114 13.91 -6.54 -5.75
C LEU A 114 12.69 -7.45 -5.71
N ARG A 115 12.52 -8.26 -6.77
CA ARG A 115 11.41 -9.21 -6.88
C ARG A 115 11.76 -10.62 -6.43
N GLU A 116 13.02 -10.85 -6.09
CA GLU A 116 13.53 -12.12 -5.55
C GLU A 116 14.57 -11.89 -4.45
N ASN A 117 14.54 -12.72 -3.41
CA ASN A 117 15.55 -12.80 -2.37
C ASN A 117 15.54 -14.19 -1.73
N ASP A 118 16.71 -14.73 -1.37
CA ASP A 118 16.88 -16.08 -0.80
C ASP A 118 16.20 -17.19 -1.64
N GLY A 119 16.31 -17.11 -2.96
CA GLY A 119 15.74 -18.10 -3.89
C GLY A 119 14.20 -18.11 -3.96
N ARG A 120 13.53 -17.05 -3.49
CA ARG A 120 12.08 -16.92 -3.51
C ARG A 120 11.65 -15.58 -4.09
N ARG A 121 10.50 -15.58 -4.77
CA ARG A 121 9.81 -14.35 -5.18
C ARG A 121 9.38 -13.54 -3.95
N VAL A 122 9.50 -12.23 -4.03
CA VAL A 122 9.08 -11.27 -3.00
C VAL A 122 7.87 -10.48 -3.54
N PRO A 123 6.65 -10.80 -3.10
CA PRO A 123 5.45 -10.12 -3.56
C PRO A 123 5.39 -8.67 -3.10
N VAL A 124 4.85 -7.80 -3.96
CA VAL A 124 4.62 -6.38 -3.69
C VAL A 124 3.13 -6.10 -3.62
N THR A 125 2.65 -5.59 -2.49
CA THR A 125 1.26 -5.20 -2.28
C THR A 125 1.13 -3.68 -2.29
N LEU A 126 0.20 -3.14 -3.09
CA LEU A 126 -0.19 -1.72 -3.02
C LEU A 126 -1.50 -1.59 -2.26
N PHE A 127 -1.59 -0.63 -1.34
CA PHE A 127 -2.84 -0.33 -0.65
C PHE A 127 -3.09 1.18 -0.61
N THR A 128 -4.09 1.63 -1.35
CA THR A 128 -4.63 2.99 -1.25
C THR A 128 -5.97 2.95 -0.54
N LYS A 129 -6.06 3.50 0.67
CA LYS A 129 -7.35 3.64 1.38
C LYS A 129 -8.22 4.67 0.64
N GLY A 130 -9.49 4.32 0.40
CA GLY A 130 -10.42 5.05 -0.47
C GLY A 130 -10.10 4.90 -1.97
N GLY A 131 -9.22 3.94 -2.33
CA GLY A 131 -8.70 3.77 -3.68
C GLY A 131 -9.51 2.82 -4.58
N GLY A 132 -10.65 2.30 -4.14
CA GLY A 132 -11.43 1.28 -4.86
C GLY A 132 -11.86 1.68 -6.27
N GLN A 133 -11.92 2.97 -6.59
CA GLN A 133 -12.23 3.47 -7.93
C GLN A 133 -11.06 3.42 -8.93
N TRP A 134 -9.84 3.07 -8.47
CA TRP A 134 -8.61 3.08 -9.27
C TRP A 134 -7.93 1.71 -9.40
N LEU A 135 -8.61 0.62 -9.02
CA LEU A 135 -8.04 -0.73 -8.94
C LEU A 135 -7.39 -1.20 -10.24
N GLU A 136 -8.01 -0.93 -11.39
CA GLU A 136 -7.49 -1.31 -12.70
C GLU A 136 -6.15 -0.61 -12.97
N ALA A 137 -6.06 0.69 -12.71
CA ALA A 137 -4.82 1.44 -12.87
C ALA A 137 -3.74 0.97 -11.88
N MET A 138 -4.12 0.61 -10.65
CA MET A 138 -3.21 0.04 -9.66
C MET A 138 -2.69 -1.34 -10.10
N ALA A 139 -3.54 -2.18 -10.68
CA ALA A 139 -3.17 -3.51 -11.16
C ALA A 139 -2.15 -3.44 -12.32
N GLU A 140 -2.21 -2.41 -13.16
CA GLU A 140 -1.23 -2.21 -14.26
C GLU A 140 0.18 -1.82 -13.78
N THR A 141 0.37 -1.53 -12.49
CA THR A 141 1.70 -1.14 -11.99
C THR A 141 2.72 -2.28 -11.91
N GLY A 142 2.29 -3.54 -12.12
CA GLY A 142 3.14 -4.73 -11.93
C GLY A 142 3.29 -5.16 -10.46
N CYS A 143 2.43 -4.65 -9.57
CA CYS A 143 2.29 -5.18 -8.22
C CYS A 143 1.66 -6.58 -8.24
N ASP A 144 1.80 -7.31 -7.14
CA ASP A 144 1.30 -8.68 -7.01
C ASP A 144 -0.06 -8.76 -6.35
N ALA A 145 -0.38 -7.79 -5.51
CA ALA A 145 -1.63 -7.72 -4.78
C ALA A 145 -2.10 -6.28 -4.56
N LEU A 146 -3.41 -6.11 -4.46
CA LEU A 146 -4.04 -4.86 -4.05
C LEU A 146 -4.73 -5.05 -2.70
N GLY A 147 -4.40 -4.19 -1.76
CA GLY A 147 -5.17 -4.03 -0.53
C GLY A 147 -6.49 -3.31 -0.81
N LEU A 148 -7.57 -3.76 -0.19
CA LEU A 148 -8.90 -3.16 -0.27
C LEU A 148 -9.34 -2.71 1.12
N ASP A 149 -9.98 -1.55 1.19
CA ASP A 149 -10.77 -1.16 2.36
C ASP A 149 -12.24 -1.57 2.23
N TRP A 150 -12.97 -1.47 3.32
CA TRP A 150 -14.34 -1.95 3.47
C TRP A 150 -15.39 -1.22 2.64
N THR A 151 -15.03 -0.08 2.03
CA THR A 151 -15.98 0.67 1.18
C THR A 151 -16.07 0.09 -0.24
N THR A 152 -15.16 -0.81 -0.60
CA THR A 152 -15.12 -1.46 -1.91
C THR A 152 -15.79 -2.83 -1.82
N ASP A 153 -16.76 -3.13 -2.66
CA ASP A 153 -17.29 -4.49 -2.75
C ASP A 153 -16.21 -5.44 -3.31
N ILE A 154 -15.93 -6.54 -2.61
CA ILE A 154 -14.81 -7.44 -2.95
C ILE A 154 -15.09 -8.27 -4.21
N ALA A 155 -16.36 -8.57 -4.50
CA ALA A 155 -16.76 -9.27 -5.71
C ALA A 155 -16.59 -8.37 -6.94
N ASP A 156 -16.98 -7.10 -6.83
CA ASP A 156 -16.74 -6.07 -7.84
C ASP A 156 -15.26 -5.85 -8.09
N ALA A 157 -14.47 -5.73 -7.02
CA ALA A 157 -13.02 -5.62 -7.11
C ALA A 157 -12.41 -6.80 -7.88
N ARG A 158 -12.77 -8.04 -7.52
CA ARG A 158 -12.29 -9.25 -8.21
C ARG A 158 -12.67 -9.25 -9.69
N ARG A 159 -13.91 -8.91 -10.02
CA ARG A 159 -14.39 -8.82 -11.41
C ARG A 159 -13.59 -7.79 -12.22
N ARG A 160 -13.27 -6.63 -11.63
CA ARG A 160 -12.60 -5.52 -12.29
C ARG A 160 -11.12 -5.78 -12.57
N VAL A 161 -10.40 -6.36 -11.61
CA VAL A 161 -8.96 -6.67 -11.78
C VAL A 161 -8.70 -8.02 -12.44
N GLY A 162 -9.72 -8.89 -12.49
CA GLY A 162 -9.62 -10.22 -13.07
C GLY A 162 -8.52 -11.05 -12.41
N ASN A 163 -7.69 -11.70 -13.23
CA ASN A 163 -6.59 -12.55 -12.77
C ASN A 163 -5.23 -11.82 -12.74
N LYS A 164 -5.22 -10.48 -12.81
CA LYS A 164 -3.96 -9.70 -12.91
C LYS A 164 -3.18 -9.67 -11.59
N VAL A 165 -3.89 -9.57 -10.47
CA VAL A 165 -3.34 -9.37 -9.13
C VAL A 165 -4.19 -10.08 -8.08
N ALA A 166 -3.59 -10.45 -6.96
CA ALA A 166 -4.34 -10.88 -5.78
C ALA A 166 -5.07 -9.70 -5.11
N LEU A 167 -6.07 -9.98 -4.29
CA LEU A 167 -6.73 -8.98 -3.44
C LEU A 167 -6.53 -9.34 -1.96
N GLN A 168 -6.34 -8.34 -1.11
CA GLN A 168 -6.17 -8.49 0.32
C GLN A 168 -7.15 -7.57 1.07
N GLY A 169 -7.98 -8.12 1.96
CA GLY A 169 -8.97 -7.37 2.74
C GLY A 169 -10.29 -8.14 2.86
N ASN A 170 -11.42 -7.48 3.16
CA ASN A 170 -11.55 -6.04 3.36
C ASN A 170 -12.58 -5.66 4.44
N MET A 171 -12.84 -6.55 5.39
CA MET A 171 -13.81 -6.35 6.48
C MET A 171 -13.63 -5.00 7.19
N ASP A 172 -14.74 -4.30 7.48
CA ASP A 172 -14.72 -3.10 8.30
C ASP A 172 -14.17 -3.47 9.69
N PRO A 173 -13.09 -2.83 10.17
CA PRO A 173 -12.53 -3.13 11.49
C PRO A 173 -13.56 -2.95 12.63
N SER A 174 -14.57 -2.10 12.43
CA SER A 174 -15.66 -1.87 13.40
C SER A 174 -16.56 -3.10 13.58
N MET A 175 -16.54 -4.06 12.64
CA MET A 175 -17.26 -5.34 12.78
C MET A 175 -16.76 -6.12 14.01
N LEU A 176 -15.52 -5.92 14.44
CA LEU A 176 -14.95 -6.60 15.61
C LEU A 176 -15.58 -6.17 16.95
N TYR A 177 -16.45 -5.14 16.96
CA TYR A 177 -17.28 -4.81 18.12
C TYR A 177 -18.55 -5.66 18.23
N ALA A 178 -18.89 -6.45 17.20
CA ALA A 178 -20.06 -7.32 17.20
C ALA A 178 -19.82 -8.62 18.00
N PRO A 179 -20.88 -9.34 18.40
CA PRO A 179 -20.75 -10.67 18.97
C PRO A 179 -20.06 -11.67 18.00
N PRO A 180 -19.36 -12.70 18.49
CA PRO A 180 -18.60 -13.63 17.64
C PRO A 180 -19.38 -14.22 16.46
N ALA A 181 -20.64 -14.63 16.68
CA ALA A 181 -21.49 -15.18 15.62
C ALA A 181 -21.72 -14.20 14.45
N ARG A 182 -21.81 -12.88 14.73
CA ARG A 182 -21.96 -11.86 13.69
C ARG A 182 -20.66 -11.63 12.93
N ILE A 183 -19.51 -11.73 13.61
CA ILE A 183 -18.19 -11.65 12.98
C ILE A 183 -18.00 -12.83 12.02
N GLU A 184 -18.34 -14.05 12.45
CA GLU A 184 -18.27 -15.26 11.61
C GLU A 184 -19.15 -15.15 10.36
N GLU A 185 -20.36 -14.61 10.49
CA GLU A 185 -21.26 -14.35 9.36
C GLU A 185 -20.67 -13.33 8.37
N GLU A 186 -20.07 -12.24 8.87
CA GLU A 186 -19.41 -11.25 8.01
C GLU A 186 -18.22 -11.86 7.26
N VAL A 187 -17.38 -12.64 7.96
CA VAL A 187 -16.27 -13.36 7.35
C VAL A 187 -16.76 -14.31 6.26
N ALA A 188 -17.81 -15.10 6.53
CA ALA A 188 -18.40 -16.00 5.55
C ALA A 188 -18.94 -15.24 4.33
N THR A 189 -19.56 -14.09 4.53
CA THR A 189 -20.07 -13.22 3.46
C THR A 189 -18.95 -12.70 2.57
N ILE A 190 -17.86 -12.18 3.16
CA ILE A 190 -16.70 -11.66 2.42
C ILE A 190 -15.99 -12.78 1.66
N LEU A 191 -15.81 -13.95 2.28
CA LEU A 191 -15.20 -15.11 1.62
C LEU A 191 -16.03 -15.58 0.43
N ALA A 192 -17.36 -15.66 0.58
CA ALA A 192 -18.26 -16.03 -0.52
C ALA A 192 -18.26 -14.99 -1.65
N GLY A 193 -18.20 -13.69 -1.31
CA GLY A 193 -18.12 -12.60 -2.29
C GLY A 193 -16.77 -12.56 -3.02
N PHE A 194 -15.67 -12.83 -2.32
CA PHE A 194 -14.37 -12.96 -2.95
C PHE A 194 -14.38 -14.16 -3.89
N GLY A 195 -14.71 -15.36 -3.39
CA GLY A 195 -14.81 -16.62 -4.13
C GLY A 195 -13.64 -17.58 -3.93
#